data_AF-T0T6R3-F1
#
_entry.id   AF-T0T6R3-F1
#
_cell.length_a   1.000
_cell.length_b   1.000
_cell.length_c   1.000
_cell.angle_alpha   90.00
_cell.angle_beta   90.00
_cell.angle_gamma   90.00
#
_symmetry.space_group_name_H-M   'P 1'
#
loop_
_entity.id
_entity.type
_entity.pdbx_description
1 polymer ?
#
loop_
_entity_poly.entity_id
_entity_poly.type
_entity_poly.pdbx_seq_one_letter_code
_entity_poly.pdbx_strand_id
1 'polypeptide(L)'
;MTSYNKGFKKIMLIISLLALNIVEQAASVISSTIPQMSQAFPEQSQVQIELVTTVVSVFVTVFVLISGFITNKIGQKNTAILGIAIASVSSIVPAFSNNFQMIMASRAILGVGIGLANPLAVSLIGEFFEGELLANLMGWRTAVAGIGTSLMTLVAGQLLNISWHASYLVYLLFIPTLVFFIFFVPSPEKFGQHNDEKVGNLENDEVVEKNARLKVLSYALLLFVYFSCVMVSMVKLSMMYVENGIGTPSQSSTVFAILNFSQLIGGFVFGLVYKYLKEKLLPLGILLSGLSMIGMAMTGNNIVMIILGAISGASGGVAIPYIFTRVSQLSVTKTAPLNNALVLVGTNLGSFIAPYFASILGNSAAVAITNAGITLIVISVVVIVAFAMKSRQDNHAMSMSDIAK
;
A
#
# COMPACT_ATOMS: atom_id res chain seq x y z
N MET A 1 14.63 -15.18 29.08
CA MET A 1 14.45 -15.56 27.65
C MET A 1 14.31 -17.08 27.40
N THR A 2 14.44 -17.95 28.41
CA THR A 2 14.43 -19.43 28.26
C THR A 2 13.06 -20.13 28.24
N SER A 3 11.94 -19.40 28.35
CA SER A 3 10.59 -20.00 28.43
C SER A 3 9.82 -20.05 27.10
N TYR A 4 10.31 -19.39 26.04
CA TYR A 4 9.64 -19.34 24.73
C TYR A 4 10.14 -20.41 23.73
N ASN A 5 10.68 -21.52 24.25
CA ASN A 5 11.33 -22.56 23.45
C ASN A 5 10.44 -23.81 23.22
N LYS A 6 9.12 -23.62 23.08
CA LYS A 6 8.21 -24.66 22.57
C LYS A 6 7.81 -24.28 21.14
N GLY A 7 8.13 -25.15 20.18
CA GLY A 7 7.91 -24.90 18.75
C GLY A 7 6.52 -24.34 18.42
N PHE A 8 5.47 -24.83 19.11
CA PHE A 8 4.12 -24.31 18.99
C PHE A 8 3.97 -22.81 19.32
N LYS A 9 4.52 -22.33 20.45
CA LYS A 9 4.41 -20.91 20.84
C LYS A 9 5.14 -19.99 19.87
N LYS A 10 6.29 -20.43 19.36
CA LYS A 10 7.06 -19.68 18.35
C LYS A 10 6.29 -19.58 17.03
N ILE A 11 5.68 -20.67 16.57
CA ILE A 11 4.85 -20.69 15.36
C ILE A 11 3.64 -19.77 15.54
N MET A 12 2.93 -19.85 16.66
CA MET A 12 1.77 -18.99 16.92
C MET A 12 2.14 -17.50 16.99
N LEU A 13 3.29 -17.17 17.56
CA LEU A 13 3.82 -15.79 17.54
C LEU A 13 4.04 -15.32 16.10
N ILE A 14 4.73 -16.12 15.29
CA ILE A 14 4.98 -15.78 13.87
C ILE A 14 3.66 -15.57 13.12
N ILE A 15 2.70 -16.48 13.26
CA ILE A 15 1.38 -16.37 12.62
C ILE A 15 0.67 -15.08 13.06
N SER A 16 0.70 -14.76 14.35
CA SER A 16 0.05 -13.55 14.89
C SER A 16 0.65 -12.26 14.33
N LEU A 17 1.98 -12.18 14.26
CA LEU A 17 2.69 -11.02 13.71
C LEU A 17 2.45 -10.87 12.20
N LEU A 18 2.42 -11.99 11.46
CA LEU A 18 2.13 -11.97 10.03
C LEU A 18 0.67 -11.60 9.74
N ALA A 19 -0.27 -12.09 10.55
CA ALA A 19 -1.71 -11.82 10.40
C ALA A 19 -2.06 -10.34 10.55
N LEU A 20 -1.25 -9.55 11.27
CA LEU A 20 -1.42 -8.09 11.39
C LEU A 20 -1.46 -7.39 10.02
N ASN A 21 -0.71 -7.90 9.05
CA ASN A 21 -0.65 -7.33 7.69
C ASN A 21 -1.95 -7.50 6.90
N ILE A 22 -2.80 -8.44 7.28
CA ILE A 22 -4.13 -8.60 6.68
C ILE A 22 -4.99 -7.37 7.03
N VAL A 23 -4.86 -6.85 8.25
CA VAL A 23 -5.62 -5.67 8.71
C VAL A 23 -5.18 -4.40 7.98
N GLU A 24 -3.88 -4.27 7.69
CA GLU A 24 -3.32 -3.08 7.03
C GLU A 24 -3.86 -2.88 5.59
N GLN A 25 -4.22 -3.98 4.93
CA GLN A 25 -4.67 -3.98 3.54
C GLN A 25 -6.18 -3.77 3.37
N ALA A 26 -6.89 -3.45 4.45
CA ALA A 26 -8.35 -3.40 4.48
C ALA A 26 -8.98 -2.42 3.48
N ALA A 27 -8.35 -1.27 3.24
CA ALA A 27 -9.00 -0.11 2.66
C ALA A 27 -9.55 -0.36 1.24
N SER A 28 -8.79 -1.07 0.41
CA SER A 28 -9.09 -1.29 -1.01
C SER A 28 -9.98 -2.51 -1.28
N VAL A 29 -10.18 -3.39 -0.30
CA VAL A 29 -10.92 -4.66 -0.46
C VAL A 29 -12.35 -4.49 -0.97
N ILE A 30 -13.01 -3.40 -0.56
CA ILE A 30 -14.43 -3.14 -0.83
C ILE A 30 -14.68 -2.22 -2.04
N SER A 31 -13.68 -1.92 -2.87
CA SER A 31 -13.87 -1.00 -4.01
C SER A 31 -14.93 -1.47 -5.02
N SER A 32 -15.23 -2.77 -5.06
CA SER A 32 -16.31 -3.31 -5.90
C SER A 32 -17.72 -2.97 -5.43
N THR A 33 -17.90 -2.47 -4.21
CA THR A 33 -19.22 -2.03 -3.73
C THR A 33 -19.65 -0.69 -4.33
N ILE A 34 -18.71 0.09 -4.89
CA ILE A 34 -18.94 1.46 -5.39
C ILE A 34 -20.17 1.58 -6.32
N PRO A 35 -20.37 0.71 -7.33
CA PRO A 35 -21.53 0.84 -8.22
C PRO A 35 -22.87 0.67 -7.50
N GLN A 36 -22.99 -0.32 -6.61
CA GLN A 36 -24.22 -0.54 -5.83
C GLN A 36 -24.43 0.57 -4.79
N MET A 37 -23.36 1.08 -4.18
CA MET A 37 -23.44 2.23 -3.26
C MET A 37 -23.87 3.51 -3.99
N SER A 38 -23.44 3.71 -5.24
CA SER A 38 -23.87 4.84 -6.07
C SER A 38 -25.37 4.82 -6.34
N GLN A 39 -25.94 3.63 -6.56
CA GLN A 39 -27.39 3.45 -6.68
C GLN A 39 -28.13 3.66 -5.34
N ALA A 40 -27.53 3.24 -4.22
CA ALA A 40 -28.14 3.36 -2.89
C ALA A 40 -28.11 4.79 -2.33
N PHE A 41 -27.17 5.63 -2.79
CA PHE A 41 -26.98 7.00 -2.31
C PHE A 41 -26.99 8.02 -3.46
N PRO A 42 -28.12 8.17 -4.19
CA PRO A 42 -28.20 9.03 -5.37
C PRO A 42 -27.99 10.52 -5.07
N GLU A 43 -28.21 10.94 -3.82
CA GLU A 43 -28.00 12.31 -3.34
C GLU A 43 -26.52 12.65 -3.11
N GLN A 44 -25.63 11.65 -3.07
CA GLN A 44 -24.19 11.86 -2.88
C GLN A 44 -23.48 11.93 -4.22
N SER A 45 -22.50 12.81 -4.33
CA SER A 45 -21.65 12.84 -5.52
C SER A 45 -20.84 11.55 -5.67
N GLN A 46 -20.52 11.18 -6.91
CA GLN A 46 -19.73 9.98 -7.19
C GLN A 46 -18.36 10.00 -6.49
N VAL A 47 -17.74 11.18 -6.41
CA VAL A 47 -16.47 11.38 -5.68
C VAL A 47 -16.63 11.06 -4.19
N GLN A 48 -17.74 11.47 -3.56
CA GLN A 48 -18.00 11.14 -2.14
C GLN A 48 -18.14 9.63 -1.93
N ILE A 49 -18.85 8.93 -2.82
CA ILE A 49 -18.99 7.47 -2.73
C ILE A 49 -17.63 6.78 -2.88
N GLU A 50 -16.79 7.23 -3.81
CA GLU A 50 -15.44 6.70 -4.00
C GLU A 50 -14.53 6.97 -2.79
N LEU A 51 -14.67 8.11 -2.12
CA LEU A 51 -13.93 8.46 -0.90
C LEU A 51 -14.13 7.47 0.25
N VAL A 52 -15.21 6.69 0.26
CA VAL A 52 -15.42 5.61 1.26
C VAL A 52 -14.23 4.62 1.26
N THR A 53 -13.59 4.41 0.11
CA THR A 53 -12.40 3.56 0.00
C THR A 53 -11.11 4.30 0.37
N THR A 54 -10.98 5.57 -0.03
CA THR A 54 -9.70 6.29 -0.03
C THR A 54 -9.47 7.17 1.19
N VAL A 55 -10.53 7.58 1.90
CA VAL A 55 -10.45 8.37 3.14
C VAL A 55 -9.62 7.66 4.21
N VAL A 56 -9.58 6.33 4.19
CA VAL A 56 -8.77 5.52 5.10
C VAL A 56 -7.31 5.96 5.05
N SER A 57 -6.75 6.23 3.86
CA SER A 57 -5.32 6.52 3.66
C SER A 57 -4.84 7.81 4.33
N VAL A 58 -5.67 8.87 4.37
CA VAL A 58 -5.26 10.11 5.04
C VAL A 58 -5.21 9.92 6.56
N PHE A 59 -6.17 9.19 7.14
CA PHE A 59 -6.17 8.89 8.56
C PHE A 59 -5.04 7.92 8.94
N VAL A 60 -4.72 6.94 8.09
CA VAL A 60 -3.53 6.08 8.26
C VAL A 60 -2.28 6.95 8.34
N THR A 61 -2.09 7.89 7.42
CA THR A 61 -0.93 8.78 7.40
C THR A 61 -0.77 9.55 8.70
N VAL A 62 -1.87 10.16 9.18
CA VAL A 62 -1.86 10.96 10.41
C VAL A 62 -1.56 10.08 11.62
N PHE A 63 -2.22 8.92 11.74
CA PHE A 63 -2.11 8.08 12.92
C PHE A 63 -0.85 7.21 12.97
N VAL A 64 -0.20 6.94 11.84
CA VAL A 64 1.16 6.39 11.80
C VAL A 64 2.12 7.31 12.55
N LEU A 65 2.04 8.62 12.33
CA LEU A 65 2.90 9.61 13.01
C LEU A 65 2.57 9.74 14.50
N ILE A 66 1.30 9.59 14.88
CA ILE A 66 0.84 9.68 16.27
C ILE A 66 1.13 8.39 17.05
N SER A 67 1.21 7.24 16.36
CA SER A 67 1.33 5.91 16.97
C SER A 67 2.49 5.81 17.98
N GLY A 68 3.63 6.45 17.72
CA GLY A 68 4.79 6.45 18.61
C GLY A 68 4.48 7.02 20.00
N PHE A 69 3.72 8.12 20.06
CA PHE A 69 3.31 8.71 21.35
C PHE A 69 2.39 7.80 22.14
N ILE A 70 1.50 7.07 21.46
CA ILE A 70 0.59 6.12 22.10
C ILE A 70 1.35 4.90 22.58
N THR A 71 2.23 4.36 21.72
CA THR A 71 3.14 3.26 22.04
C THR A 71 4.02 3.55 23.26
N ASN A 72 4.53 4.77 23.41
CA ASN A 72 5.29 5.16 24.60
C ASN A 72 4.45 5.15 25.89
N LYS A 73 3.12 5.32 25.79
CA LYS A 73 2.22 5.34 26.96
C LYS A 73 1.69 3.97 27.33
N ILE A 74 1.34 3.14 26.36
CA ILE A 74 0.64 1.85 26.61
C ILE A 74 1.42 0.61 26.17
N GLY A 75 2.55 0.77 25.47
CA GLY A 75 3.38 -0.30 24.91
C GLY A 75 2.95 -0.74 23.51
N GLN A 76 3.88 -1.29 22.73
CA GLN A 76 3.71 -1.81 21.37
C GLN A 76 2.58 -2.84 21.29
N LYS A 77 2.58 -3.86 22.16
CA LYS A 77 1.52 -4.89 22.13
C LYS A 77 0.13 -4.28 22.27
N ASN A 78 -0.05 -3.38 23.24
CA ASN A 78 -1.38 -2.81 23.52
C ASN A 78 -1.79 -1.80 22.45
N THR A 79 -0.87 -1.03 21.89
CA THR A 79 -1.17 -0.15 20.75
C THR A 79 -1.61 -0.96 19.52
N ALA A 80 -0.97 -2.10 19.24
CA ALA A 80 -1.37 -2.98 18.15
C ALA A 80 -2.77 -3.56 18.39
N ILE A 81 -3.04 -4.08 19.60
CA ILE A 81 -4.37 -4.59 19.96
C ILE A 81 -5.43 -3.50 19.82
N LEU A 82 -5.15 -2.27 20.29
CA LEU A 82 -6.05 -1.14 20.17
C LEU A 82 -6.34 -0.82 18.69
N GLY A 83 -5.31 -0.77 17.85
CA GLY A 83 -5.45 -0.53 16.41
C GLY A 83 -6.29 -1.60 15.72
N ILE A 84 -6.00 -2.87 15.97
CA ILE A 84 -6.76 -4.00 15.41
C ILE A 84 -8.21 -3.98 15.90
N ALA A 85 -8.45 -3.68 17.17
CA ALA A 85 -9.81 -3.62 17.74
C ALA A 85 -10.64 -2.49 17.10
N ILE A 86 -10.04 -1.29 16.98
CA ILE A 86 -10.67 -0.16 16.28
C ILE A 86 -11.00 -0.54 14.84
N ALA A 87 -10.03 -1.12 14.11
CA ALA A 87 -10.22 -1.54 12.73
C ALA A 87 -11.30 -2.62 12.59
N SER A 88 -11.35 -3.58 13.51
CA SER A 88 -12.34 -4.68 13.49
C SER A 88 -13.76 -4.16 13.66
N VAL A 89 -13.98 -3.28 14.64
CA VAL A 89 -15.31 -2.73 14.92
C VAL A 89 -15.75 -1.76 13.83
N SER A 90 -14.88 -0.85 13.40
CA SER A 90 -15.26 0.19 12.44
C SER A 90 -15.52 -0.38 11.04
N SER A 91 -14.78 -1.40 10.63
CA SER A 91 -14.89 -1.96 9.27
C SER A 91 -16.22 -2.66 8.99
N ILE A 92 -16.90 -3.19 10.03
CA ILE A 92 -18.18 -3.89 9.87
C ILE A 92 -19.40 -2.97 9.98
N VAL A 93 -19.23 -1.71 10.42
CA VAL A 93 -20.33 -0.74 10.55
C VAL A 93 -21.14 -0.60 9.24
N PRO A 94 -20.52 -0.53 8.05
CA PRO A 94 -21.29 -0.41 6.81
C PRO A 94 -22.11 -1.65 6.45
N ALA A 95 -21.87 -2.81 7.08
CA ALA A 95 -22.73 -3.99 6.90
C ALA A 95 -24.11 -3.81 7.55
N PHE A 96 -24.25 -2.87 8.50
CA PHE A 96 -25.46 -2.69 9.29
C PHE A 96 -26.04 -1.26 9.20
N SER A 97 -25.45 -0.40 8.38
CA SER A 97 -25.83 1.01 8.29
C SER A 97 -26.21 1.42 6.87
N ASN A 98 -27.28 2.19 6.75
CA ASN A 98 -27.69 2.90 5.54
C ASN A 98 -27.46 4.41 5.66
N ASN A 99 -26.74 4.88 6.69
CA ASN A 99 -26.41 6.29 6.83
C ASN A 99 -25.03 6.54 6.24
N PHE A 100 -24.99 7.27 5.11
CA PHE A 100 -23.74 7.57 4.40
C PHE A 100 -22.68 8.25 5.28
N GLN A 101 -23.08 9.18 6.16
CA GLN A 101 -22.16 9.87 7.07
C GLN A 101 -21.59 8.91 8.12
N MET A 102 -22.41 7.99 8.63
CA MET A 102 -21.95 6.95 9.54
C MET A 102 -20.96 5.99 8.86
N ILE A 103 -21.23 5.62 7.61
CA ILE A 103 -20.31 4.83 6.79
C ILE A 103 -18.99 5.58 6.64
N MET A 104 -19.02 6.83 6.16
CA MET A 104 -17.82 7.64 5.98
C MET A 104 -17.00 7.79 7.28
N ALA A 105 -17.67 8.09 8.40
CA ALA A 105 -17.03 8.16 9.71
C ALA A 105 -16.39 6.83 10.12
N SER A 106 -17.04 5.69 9.86
CA SER A 106 -16.47 4.38 10.13
C SER A 106 -15.19 4.10 9.33
N ARG A 107 -15.10 4.61 8.09
CA ARG A 107 -13.91 4.50 7.24
C ARG A 107 -12.76 5.38 7.73
N ALA A 108 -13.06 6.60 8.21
CA ALA A 108 -12.08 7.43 8.88
C ALA A 108 -11.52 6.74 10.13
N ILE A 109 -12.39 6.17 10.98
CA ILE A 109 -12.01 5.42 12.18
C ILE A 109 -11.23 4.15 11.83
N LEU A 110 -11.53 3.48 10.71
CA LEU A 110 -10.69 2.38 10.21
C LEU A 110 -9.25 2.86 9.94
N GLY A 111 -9.10 4.02 9.31
CA GLY A 111 -7.78 4.58 9.06
C GLY A 111 -6.99 4.87 10.34
N VAL A 112 -7.68 5.28 11.40
CA VAL A 112 -7.09 5.38 12.76
C VAL A 112 -6.58 4.03 13.23
N GLY A 113 -7.42 2.98 13.18
CA GLY A 113 -7.05 1.63 13.63
C GLY A 113 -5.83 1.07 12.87
N ILE A 114 -5.83 1.18 11.54
CA ILE A 114 -4.71 0.76 10.70
C ILE A 114 -3.46 1.59 10.99
N GLY A 115 -3.59 2.92 11.13
CA GLY A 115 -2.45 3.80 11.41
C GLY A 115 -1.76 3.52 12.74
N LEU A 116 -2.49 3.07 13.76
CA LEU A 116 -1.93 2.65 15.04
C LEU A 116 -1.21 1.30 14.95
N ALA A 117 -1.77 0.36 14.18
CA ALA A 117 -1.24 -1.01 14.05
C ALA A 117 -0.04 -1.12 13.11
N ASN A 118 -0.03 -0.36 12.00
CA ASN A 118 0.91 -0.55 10.89
C ASN A 118 2.40 -0.44 11.28
N PRO A 119 2.85 0.55 12.08
CA PRO A 119 4.26 0.64 12.48
C PRO A 119 4.72 -0.53 13.35
N LEU A 120 3.78 -1.16 14.05
CA LEU A 120 4.06 -2.22 15.02
C LEU A 120 4.26 -3.58 14.36
N ALA A 121 3.75 -3.78 13.14
CA ALA A 121 3.99 -5.02 12.40
C ALA A 121 5.48 -5.23 12.09
N VAL A 122 6.20 -4.15 11.75
CA VAL A 122 7.64 -4.20 11.49
C VAL A 122 8.41 -4.24 12.81
N SER A 123 8.07 -3.35 13.74
CA SER A 123 8.77 -3.22 15.02
C SER A 123 8.76 -4.50 15.85
N LEU A 124 7.57 -5.12 16.04
CA LEU A 124 7.43 -6.33 16.85
C LEU A 124 8.17 -7.53 16.23
N ILE A 125 8.23 -7.67 14.91
CA ILE A 125 9.02 -8.73 14.28
C ILE A 125 10.51 -8.53 14.58
N GLY A 126 10.99 -7.28 14.51
CA GLY A 126 12.38 -6.92 14.83
C GLY A 126 12.75 -7.12 16.31
N GLU A 127 11.80 -6.98 17.23
CA GLU A 127 12.04 -7.24 18.66
C GLU A 127 12.12 -8.73 19.00
N PHE A 128 11.41 -9.60 18.28
CA PHE A 128 11.37 -11.03 18.59
C PHE A 128 12.34 -11.89 17.75
N PHE A 129 12.84 -11.38 16.63
CA PHE A 129 13.64 -12.16 15.69
C PHE A 129 14.82 -11.35 15.14
N GLU A 130 15.94 -12.03 14.93
CA GLU A 130 17.18 -11.43 14.42
C GLU A 130 17.76 -12.26 13.27
N GLY A 131 18.76 -11.70 12.58
CA GLY A 131 19.54 -12.38 11.55
C GLY A 131 18.72 -12.84 10.34
N GLU A 132 19.02 -14.03 9.83
CA GLU A 132 18.37 -14.58 8.64
C GLU A 132 16.87 -14.81 8.83
N LEU A 133 16.45 -15.18 10.04
CA LEU A 133 15.03 -15.40 10.34
C LEU A 133 14.23 -14.10 10.27
N LEU A 134 14.78 -12.98 10.75
CA LEU A 134 14.16 -11.65 10.61
C LEU A 134 13.95 -11.30 9.13
N ALA A 135 14.98 -11.45 8.30
CA ALA A 135 14.89 -11.19 6.86
C ALA A 135 13.81 -12.05 6.18
N ASN A 136 13.76 -13.34 6.52
CA ASN A 136 12.75 -14.26 6.01
C ASN A 136 11.33 -13.87 6.44
N LEU A 137 11.13 -13.46 7.69
CA LEU A 137 9.83 -13.02 8.20
C LEU A 137 9.36 -11.71 7.57
N MET A 138 10.27 -10.78 7.27
CA MET A 138 9.93 -9.56 6.51
C MET A 138 9.49 -9.88 5.08
N GLY A 139 10.07 -10.90 4.46
CA GLY A 139 9.58 -11.45 3.17
C GLY A 139 8.18 -12.05 3.29
N TRP A 140 7.96 -12.92 4.28
CA TRP A 140 6.65 -13.53 4.55
C TRP A 140 5.57 -12.51 4.90
N ARG A 141 5.93 -11.42 5.58
CA ARG A 141 5.02 -10.30 5.87
C ARG A 141 4.40 -9.75 4.58
N THR A 142 5.22 -9.47 3.58
CA THR A 142 4.76 -8.98 2.26
C THR A 142 3.89 -10.04 1.55
N ALA A 143 4.26 -11.32 1.68
CA ALA A 143 3.49 -12.43 1.13
C ALA A 143 2.09 -12.57 1.73
N VAL A 144 2.00 -12.53 3.06
CA VAL A 144 0.72 -12.62 3.77
C VAL A 144 -0.14 -11.39 3.48
N ALA A 145 0.46 -10.19 3.33
CA ALA A 145 -0.27 -9.00 2.88
C ALA A 145 -0.93 -9.21 1.51
N GLY A 146 -0.16 -9.66 0.50
CA GLY A 146 -0.68 -9.88 -0.85
C GLY A 146 -1.74 -10.98 -0.93
N ILE A 147 -1.48 -12.13 -0.30
CA ILE A 147 -2.42 -13.26 -0.24
C ILE A 147 -3.69 -12.84 0.51
N GLY A 148 -3.54 -12.20 1.67
CA GLY A 148 -4.65 -11.73 2.50
C GLY A 148 -5.54 -10.74 1.74
N THR A 149 -4.93 -9.73 1.08
CA THR A 149 -5.68 -8.77 0.26
C THR A 149 -6.43 -9.46 -0.87
N SER A 150 -5.76 -10.35 -1.61
CA SER A 150 -6.37 -11.08 -2.72
C SER A 150 -7.57 -11.92 -2.27
N LEU A 151 -7.40 -12.69 -1.19
CA LEU A 151 -8.45 -13.53 -0.63
C LEU A 151 -9.63 -12.69 -0.12
N MET A 152 -9.36 -11.62 0.62
CA MET A 152 -10.40 -10.71 1.10
C MET A 152 -11.16 -10.07 -0.07
N THR A 153 -10.47 -9.60 -1.11
CA THR A 153 -11.12 -9.02 -2.30
C THR A 153 -12.02 -10.05 -3.00
N LEU A 154 -11.60 -11.31 -3.11
CA LEU A 154 -12.46 -12.37 -3.66
C LEU A 154 -13.70 -12.59 -2.79
N VAL A 155 -13.51 -12.76 -1.48
CA VAL A 155 -14.63 -13.00 -0.55
C VAL A 155 -15.60 -11.83 -0.54
N ALA A 156 -15.11 -10.59 -0.48
CA ALA A 156 -15.93 -9.38 -0.56
C ALA A 156 -16.70 -9.30 -1.89
N GLY A 157 -16.06 -9.66 -3.00
CA GLY A 157 -16.69 -9.73 -4.32
C GLY A 157 -17.76 -10.81 -4.41
N GLN A 158 -17.59 -11.95 -3.75
CA GLN A 158 -18.64 -13.00 -3.73
C GLN A 158 -19.83 -12.59 -2.87
N LEU A 159 -19.56 -11.98 -1.71
CA LEU A 159 -20.60 -11.44 -0.83
C LEU A 159 -21.43 -10.32 -1.49
N LEU A 160 -20.84 -9.63 -2.47
CA LEU A 160 -21.51 -8.58 -3.25
C LEU A 160 -22.71 -9.08 -4.05
N ASN A 161 -22.77 -10.39 -4.35
CA ASN A 161 -23.92 -11.02 -4.99
C ASN A 161 -25.15 -11.08 -4.06
N ILE A 162 -24.96 -10.92 -2.75
CA ILE A 162 -26.04 -10.83 -1.76
C ILE A 162 -26.45 -9.37 -1.59
N SER A 163 -25.50 -8.50 -1.23
CA SER A 163 -25.66 -7.05 -1.14
C SER A 163 -24.30 -6.39 -0.94
N TRP A 164 -24.20 -5.09 -1.24
CA TRP A 164 -22.99 -4.33 -0.90
C TRP A 164 -22.72 -4.27 0.61
N HIS A 165 -23.76 -4.31 1.47
CA HIS A 165 -23.60 -4.44 2.92
C HIS A 165 -22.88 -5.73 3.28
N ALA A 166 -23.27 -6.86 2.68
CA ALA A 166 -22.68 -8.16 2.96
C ALA A 166 -21.18 -8.19 2.64
N SER A 167 -20.70 -7.46 1.62
CA SER A 167 -19.26 -7.36 1.31
C SER A 167 -18.41 -6.86 2.48
N TYR A 168 -18.96 -6.02 3.37
CA TYR A 168 -18.24 -5.53 4.55
C TYR A 168 -18.10 -6.59 5.66
N LEU A 169 -18.86 -7.70 5.61
CA LEU A 169 -18.67 -8.83 6.52
C LEU A 169 -17.34 -9.55 6.32
N VAL A 170 -16.66 -9.33 5.19
CA VAL A 170 -15.28 -9.81 4.97
C VAL A 170 -14.33 -9.39 6.10
N TYR A 171 -14.58 -8.24 6.72
CA TYR A 171 -13.74 -7.71 7.78
C TYR A 171 -13.90 -8.43 9.12
N LEU A 172 -14.84 -9.37 9.24
CA LEU A 172 -14.86 -10.33 10.36
C LEU A 172 -13.57 -11.18 10.43
N LEU A 173 -12.82 -11.28 9.33
CA LEU A 173 -11.49 -11.87 9.29
C LEU A 173 -10.46 -11.16 10.18
N PHE A 174 -10.74 -9.96 10.69
CA PHE A 174 -9.87 -9.27 11.65
C PHE A 174 -10.01 -9.83 13.07
N ILE A 175 -11.14 -10.46 13.40
CA ILE A 175 -11.38 -11.02 14.74
C ILE A 175 -10.37 -12.14 15.06
N PRO A 176 -10.12 -13.13 14.18
CA PRO A 176 -9.04 -14.11 14.40
C PRO A 176 -7.67 -13.45 14.62
N THR A 177 -7.33 -12.41 13.84
CA THR A 177 -6.08 -11.67 14.02
C THR A 177 -6.01 -11.04 15.41
N LEU A 178 -7.07 -10.38 15.86
CA LEU A 178 -7.16 -9.77 17.18
C LEU A 178 -6.98 -10.81 18.29
N VAL A 179 -7.71 -11.93 18.21
CA VAL A 179 -7.63 -13.04 19.16
C VAL A 179 -6.21 -13.57 19.23
N PHE A 180 -5.59 -13.87 18.08
CA PHE A 180 -4.22 -14.37 18.04
C PHE A 180 -3.22 -13.36 18.64
N PHE A 181 -3.38 -12.07 18.34
CA PHE A 181 -2.52 -11.03 18.90
C PHE A 181 -2.62 -10.93 20.42
N ILE A 182 -3.84 -11.00 20.98
CA ILE A 182 -4.06 -10.94 22.42
C ILE A 182 -3.38 -12.11 23.14
N PHE A 183 -3.54 -13.33 22.63
CA PHE A 183 -3.12 -14.55 23.31
C PHE A 183 -1.67 -14.98 23.05
N PHE A 184 -1.11 -14.70 21.85
CA PHE A 184 0.17 -15.27 21.44
C PHE A 184 1.32 -14.27 21.26
N VAL A 185 1.03 -12.96 21.19
CA VAL A 185 2.07 -11.93 21.18
C VAL A 185 2.36 -11.51 22.62
N PRO A 186 3.59 -11.68 23.14
CA PRO A 186 3.94 -11.20 24.47
C PRO A 186 4.21 -9.68 24.45
N SER A 187 4.14 -9.00 25.60
CA SER A 187 4.48 -7.57 25.70
C SER A 187 6.01 -7.42 25.72
N PRO A 188 6.63 -6.86 24.68
CA PRO A 188 8.09 -6.75 24.58
C PRO A 188 8.67 -5.76 25.60
N GLU A 189 7.91 -4.76 26.05
CA GLU A 189 8.33 -3.74 27.01
C GLU A 189 8.64 -4.34 28.39
N LYS A 190 8.03 -5.48 28.72
CA LYS A 190 8.31 -6.21 29.96
C LYS A 190 9.66 -6.96 29.93
N PHE A 191 10.35 -6.96 28.78
CA PHE A 191 11.62 -7.64 28.57
C PHE A 191 12.82 -6.69 28.43
N GLY A 192 12.63 -5.38 28.64
CA GLY A 192 13.71 -4.44 28.95
C GLY A 192 14.53 -3.92 27.77
N GLN A 193 14.06 -4.01 26.52
CA GLN A 193 14.73 -3.39 25.38
C GLN A 193 14.04 -2.07 25.01
N HIS A 194 14.53 -0.97 25.60
CA HIS A 194 14.42 0.35 24.98
C HIS A 194 15.70 0.58 24.19
N ASN A 195 15.64 0.43 22.87
CA ASN A 195 16.63 1.07 22.01
C ASN A 195 16.23 2.54 21.86
N ASP A 196 16.53 3.31 22.91
CA ASP A 196 16.65 4.76 22.80
C ASP A 196 17.87 5.04 21.91
N GLU A 197 17.68 5.14 20.60
CA GLU A 197 18.72 5.68 19.73
C GLU A 197 18.90 7.15 20.04
N LYS A 198 19.95 7.41 20.83
CA LYS A 198 20.49 8.72 21.18
C LYS A 198 20.65 9.59 19.92
N VAL A 199 19.88 10.67 19.87
CA VAL A 199 20.10 11.76 18.92
C VAL A 199 21.38 12.48 19.31
N GLY A 200 22.48 12.15 18.61
CA GLY A 200 23.77 12.82 18.73
C GLY A 200 23.76 14.22 18.12
N ASN A 201 24.46 15.14 18.82
CA ASN A 201 24.60 16.56 18.52
C ASN A 201 25.16 16.87 17.13
N LEU A 202 24.74 18.04 16.67
CA LEU A 202 24.88 18.67 15.37
C LEU A 202 26.26 19.35 15.22
N GLU A 203 26.76 19.48 13.98
CA GLU A 203 27.22 20.78 13.44
C GLU A 203 27.80 20.76 11.99
N ASN A 204 27.98 19.63 11.29
CA ASN A 204 28.72 19.68 10.00
C ASN A 204 28.09 19.03 8.72
N ASP A 205 26.79 18.68 8.69
CA ASP A 205 26.20 17.87 7.58
C ASP A 205 25.29 18.63 6.57
N GLU A 206 25.16 19.96 6.64
CA GLU A 206 24.07 20.69 5.97
C GLU A 206 24.05 20.63 4.41
N VAL A 207 25.20 20.45 3.75
CA VAL A 207 25.28 20.54 2.27
C VAL A 207 25.06 19.18 1.57
N VAL A 208 25.50 18.07 2.19
CA VAL A 208 25.27 16.71 1.66
C VAL A 208 23.80 16.29 1.84
N GLU A 209 23.15 16.78 2.90
CA GLU A 209 21.77 16.46 3.26
C GLU A 209 20.72 17.06 2.30
N LYS A 210 20.96 18.25 1.74
CA LYS A 210 20.00 18.95 0.85
C LYS A 210 19.78 18.23 -0.48
N ASN A 211 20.85 17.73 -1.11
CA ASN A 211 20.76 17.00 -2.39
C ASN A 211 20.14 15.61 -2.24
N ALA A 212 20.38 14.92 -1.12
CA ALA A 212 19.73 13.66 -0.79
C ALA A 212 18.22 13.88 -0.54
N ARG A 213 17.86 14.91 0.23
CA ARG A 213 16.47 15.25 0.56
C ARG A 213 15.64 15.62 -0.67
N LEU A 214 16.21 16.37 -1.61
CA LEU A 214 15.52 16.71 -2.86
C LEU A 214 15.19 15.46 -3.70
N LYS A 215 16.09 14.47 -3.74
CA LYS A 215 15.87 13.19 -4.43
C LYS A 215 14.82 12.33 -3.71
N VAL A 216 14.81 12.33 -2.38
CA VAL A 216 13.76 11.64 -1.62
C VAL A 216 12.40 12.28 -1.88
N LEU A 217 12.33 13.62 -1.93
CA LEU A 217 11.10 14.33 -2.25
C LEU A 217 10.61 14.04 -3.67
N SER A 218 11.52 13.90 -4.66
CA SER A 218 11.12 13.51 -6.01
C SER A 218 10.59 12.08 -6.08
N TYR A 219 11.15 11.15 -5.30
CA TYR A 219 10.59 9.80 -5.16
C TYR A 219 9.23 9.79 -4.43
N ALA A 220 9.06 10.62 -3.41
CA ALA A 220 7.77 10.77 -2.73
C ALA A 220 6.70 11.34 -3.67
N LEU A 221 7.06 12.34 -4.50
CA LEU A 221 6.17 12.88 -5.53
C LEU A 221 5.86 11.84 -6.61
N LEU A 222 6.86 11.05 -7.02
CA LEU A 222 6.67 9.96 -7.98
C LEU A 222 5.67 8.91 -7.45
N LEU A 223 5.81 8.50 -6.18
CA LEU A 223 4.85 7.60 -5.55
C LEU A 223 3.48 8.23 -5.38
N PHE A 224 3.40 9.52 -5.05
CA PHE A 224 2.13 10.24 -4.99
C PHE A 224 1.38 10.10 -6.32
N VAL A 225 2.00 10.46 -7.45
CA VAL A 225 1.31 10.38 -8.74
C VAL A 225 1.06 8.93 -9.16
N TYR A 226 2.00 8.02 -8.89
CA TYR A 226 1.83 6.59 -9.18
C TYR A 226 0.61 6.00 -8.44
N PHE A 227 0.51 6.22 -7.13
CA PHE A 227 -0.60 5.74 -6.33
C PHE A 227 -1.91 6.46 -6.65
N SER A 228 -1.90 7.75 -6.99
CA SER A 228 -3.09 8.42 -7.54
C SER A 228 -3.62 7.70 -8.78
N CYS A 229 -2.75 7.37 -9.74
CA CYS A 229 -3.17 6.70 -10.98
C CYS A 229 -3.63 5.25 -10.73
N VAL A 230 -2.87 4.45 -9.99
CA VAL A 230 -3.25 3.06 -9.69
C VAL A 230 -4.55 3.01 -8.88
N MET A 231 -4.75 3.96 -7.96
CA MET A 231 -5.97 4.02 -7.17
C MET A 231 -7.18 4.50 -7.98
N VAL A 232 -7.00 5.32 -9.04
CA VAL A 232 -8.06 5.60 -10.03
C VAL A 232 -8.57 4.30 -10.64
N SER A 233 -7.67 3.40 -11.08
CA SER A 233 -8.08 2.08 -11.54
C SER A 233 -8.82 1.28 -10.48
N MET A 234 -8.35 1.32 -9.23
CA MET A 234 -9.01 0.61 -8.11
C MET A 234 -10.44 1.08 -7.86
N VAL A 235 -10.71 2.39 -7.89
CA VAL A 235 -12.05 2.92 -7.62
C VAL A 235 -12.98 2.86 -8.84
N LYS A 236 -12.44 2.94 -10.06
CA LYS A 236 -13.23 3.01 -11.30
C LYS A 236 -13.46 1.66 -11.98
N LEU A 237 -12.63 0.63 -11.77
CA LEU A 237 -12.76 -0.62 -12.55
C LEU A 237 -14.16 -1.26 -12.43
N SER A 238 -14.68 -1.35 -11.21
CA SER A 238 -16.01 -1.95 -10.98
C SER A 238 -17.14 -1.11 -11.57
N MET A 239 -16.98 0.21 -11.58
CA MET A 239 -17.90 1.12 -12.26
C MET A 239 -17.85 0.94 -13.77
N MET A 240 -16.64 0.80 -14.34
CA MET A 240 -16.45 0.52 -15.77
C MET A 240 -17.13 -0.79 -16.21
N TYR A 241 -17.09 -1.84 -15.38
CA TYR A 241 -17.78 -3.10 -15.67
C TYR A 241 -19.28 -2.91 -15.86
N VAL A 242 -19.89 -2.08 -15.01
CA VAL A 242 -21.32 -1.78 -15.04
C VAL A 242 -21.65 -0.81 -16.18
N GLU A 243 -20.91 0.30 -16.32
CA GLU A 243 -21.12 1.32 -17.36
C GLU A 243 -21.02 0.75 -18.77
N ASN A 244 -20.02 -0.10 -19.03
CA ASN A 244 -19.76 -0.67 -20.36
C ASN A 244 -20.47 -2.01 -20.60
N GLY A 245 -21.30 -2.49 -19.65
CA GLY A 245 -22.02 -3.76 -19.78
C GLY A 245 -21.11 -4.98 -19.94
N ILE A 246 -19.89 -4.94 -19.37
CA ILE A 246 -18.90 -6.01 -19.53
C ILE A 246 -19.24 -7.23 -18.67
N GLY A 247 -19.76 -6.97 -17.46
CA GLY A 247 -20.04 -8.02 -16.50
C GLY A 247 -20.49 -7.47 -15.15
N THR A 248 -20.39 -8.32 -14.13
CA THR A 248 -20.82 -8.00 -12.77
C THR A 248 -19.70 -7.34 -11.95
N PRO A 249 -20.04 -6.54 -10.93
CA PRO A 249 -19.06 -6.04 -9.94
C PRO A 249 -18.28 -7.15 -9.20
N SER A 250 -18.84 -8.37 -9.11
CA SER A 250 -18.13 -9.53 -8.54
C SER A 250 -16.98 -9.99 -9.44
N GLN A 251 -17.14 -9.91 -10.78
CA GLN A 251 -16.08 -10.25 -11.73
C GLN A 251 -14.93 -9.25 -11.69
N SER A 252 -15.20 -7.95 -11.49
CA SER A 252 -14.12 -6.96 -11.31
C SER A 252 -13.32 -7.20 -10.01
N SER A 253 -13.96 -7.70 -8.93
CA SER A 253 -13.24 -8.15 -7.74
C SER A 253 -12.27 -9.30 -8.03
N THR A 254 -12.63 -10.23 -8.92
CA THR A 254 -11.72 -11.31 -9.33
C THR A 254 -10.49 -10.75 -10.04
N VAL A 255 -10.66 -9.76 -10.92
CA VAL A 255 -9.53 -9.06 -11.57
C VAL A 255 -8.64 -8.37 -10.53
N PHE A 256 -9.22 -7.68 -9.55
CA PHE A 256 -8.45 -7.04 -8.49
C PHE A 256 -7.73 -8.03 -7.58
N ALA A 257 -8.36 -9.15 -7.25
CA ALA A 257 -7.71 -10.18 -6.46
C ALA A 257 -6.48 -10.74 -7.18
N ILE A 258 -6.57 -10.96 -8.49
CA ILE A 258 -5.44 -11.40 -9.31
C ILE A 258 -4.38 -10.31 -9.38
N LEU A 259 -4.76 -9.04 -9.56
CA LEU A 259 -3.83 -7.91 -9.52
C LEU A 259 -3.03 -7.89 -8.21
N ASN A 260 -3.70 -8.00 -7.05
CA ASN A 260 -3.06 -8.04 -5.74
C ASN A 260 -2.12 -9.24 -5.58
N PHE A 261 -2.54 -10.42 -6.06
CA PHE A 261 -1.72 -11.62 -6.00
C PHE A 261 -0.49 -11.52 -6.93
N SER A 262 -0.65 -10.94 -8.13
CA SER A 262 0.46 -10.70 -9.04
C SER A 262 1.44 -9.66 -8.52
N GLN A 263 0.98 -8.67 -7.74
CA GLN A 263 1.86 -7.73 -7.04
C GLN A 263 2.80 -8.44 -6.07
N LEU A 264 2.31 -9.46 -5.36
CA LEU A 264 3.16 -10.32 -4.55
C LEU A 264 4.23 -11.04 -5.39
N ILE A 265 3.83 -11.67 -6.49
CA ILE A 265 4.78 -12.35 -7.40
C ILE A 265 5.85 -11.37 -7.89
N GLY A 266 5.45 -10.16 -8.29
CA GLY A 266 6.37 -9.09 -8.69
C GLY A 266 7.39 -8.75 -7.62
N GLY A 267 6.95 -8.64 -6.37
CA GLY A 267 7.83 -8.42 -5.21
C GLY A 267 8.83 -9.55 -4.99
N PHE A 268 8.41 -10.81 -5.12
CA PHE A 268 9.31 -11.96 -4.98
C PHE A 268 10.40 -12.00 -6.06
N VAL A 269 10.05 -11.71 -7.31
CA VAL A 269 11.02 -11.73 -8.42
C VAL A 269 11.85 -10.44 -8.51
N PHE A 270 11.53 -9.41 -7.72
CA PHE A 270 12.21 -8.10 -7.75
C PHE A 270 13.74 -8.22 -7.76
N GLY A 271 14.33 -8.96 -6.82
CA GLY A 271 15.78 -9.08 -6.71
C GLY A 271 16.44 -9.72 -7.93
N LEU A 272 15.78 -10.71 -8.53
CA LEU A 272 16.23 -11.36 -9.76
C LEU A 272 16.18 -10.39 -10.93
N VAL A 273 15.05 -9.70 -11.12
CA VAL A 273 14.88 -8.76 -12.24
C VAL A 273 15.78 -7.53 -12.08
N TYR A 274 15.96 -7.03 -10.85
CA TYR A 274 16.84 -5.91 -10.52
C TYR A 274 18.30 -6.18 -10.89
N LYS A 275 18.79 -7.41 -10.70
CA LYS A 275 20.14 -7.82 -11.09
C LYS A 275 20.44 -7.53 -12.57
N TYR A 276 19.45 -7.74 -13.44
CA TYR A 276 19.59 -7.57 -14.89
C TYR A 276 19.21 -6.16 -15.38
N LEU A 277 18.07 -5.61 -14.93
CA LEU A 277 17.53 -4.37 -15.47
C LEU A 277 18.01 -3.11 -14.76
N LYS A 278 18.45 -3.20 -13.50
CA LYS A 278 18.97 -2.08 -12.69
C LYS A 278 18.10 -0.82 -12.85
N GLU A 279 18.65 0.27 -13.37
CA GLU A 279 17.98 1.56 -13.50
C GLU A 279 16.80 1.57 -14.47
N LYS A 280 16.78 0.65 -15.44
CA LYS A 280 15.67 0.51 -16.40
C LYS A 280 14.43 -0.13 -15.77
N LEU A 281 14.57 -0.74 -14.60
CA LEU A 281 13.51 -1.47 -13.93
C LEU A 281 12.33 -0.57 -13.54
N LEU A 282 12.62 0.58 -12.95
CA LEU A 282 11.60 1.53 -12.50
C LEU A 282 10.74 2.07 -13.65
N PRO A 283 11.30 2.69 -14.70
CA PRO A 283 10.48 3.18 -15.81
C PRO A 283 9.75 2.04 -16.52
N LEU A 284 10.37 0.87 -16.70
CA LEU A 284 9.69 -0.28 -17.30
C LEU A 284 8.47 -0.72 -16.47
N GLY A 285 8.59 -0.77 -15.15
CA GLY A 285 7.48 -1.10 -14.26
C GLY A 285 6.33 -0.09 -14.38
N ILE A 286 6.64 1.20 -14.33
CA ILE A 286 5.63 2.27 -14.48
C ILE A 286 4.96 2.23 -15.86
N LEU A 287 5.76 2.02 -16.92
CA LEU A 287 5.27 1.89 -18.29
C LEU A 287 4.30 0.72 -18.44
N LEU A 288 4.67 -0.46 -17.91
CA LEU A 288 3.84 -1.66 -17.96
C LEU A 288 2.54 -1.49 -17.17
N SER A 289 2.57 -0.82 -16.01
CA SER A 289 1.35 -0.45 -15.28
C SER A 289 0.45 0.43 -16.14
N GLY A 290 1.00 1.49 -16.75
CA GLY A 290 0.24 2.42 -17.60
C GLY A 290 -0.37 1.76 -18.83
N LEU A 291 0.41 0.96 -19.57
CA LEU A 291 -0.08 0.20 -20.73
C LEU A 291 -1.17 -0.80 -20.35
N SER A 292 -1.02 -1.47 -19.20
CA SER A 292 -2.01 -2.42 -18.70
C SER A 292 -3.32 -1.73 -18.35
N MET A 293 -3.26 -0.56 -17.72
CA MET A 293 -4.45 0.26 -17.40
C MET A 293 -5.20 0.70 -18.66
N ILE A 294 -4.48 1.20 -19.67
CA ILE A 294 -5.09 1.57 -20.96
C ILE A 294 -5.72 0.35 -21.62
N GLY A 295 -5.01 -0.78 -21.66
CA GLY A 295 -5.54 -2.02 -22.22
C GLY A 295 -6.81 -2.50 -21.50
N MET A 296 -6.88 -2.37 -20.17
CA MET A 296 -8.06 -2.74 -19.38
C MET A 296 -9.26 -1.86 -19.73
N ALA A 297 -9.05 -0.56 -20.00
CA ALA A 297 -10.11 0.35 -20.38
C ALA A 297 -10.63 0.15 -21.81
N MET A 298 -9.83 -0.47 -22.68
CA MET A 298 -10.17 -0.67 -24.10
C MET A 298 -10.81 -2.04 -24.39
N THR A 299 -10.80 -2.97 -23.44
CA THR A 299 -11.27 -4.34 -23.65
C THR A 299 -12.62 -4.59 -22.98
N GLY A 300 -13.51 -5.28 -23.69
CA GLY A 300 -14.74 -5.84 -23.12
C GLY A 300 -14.59 -7.30 -22.67
N ASN A 301 -13.40 -7.89 -22.81
CA ASN A 301 -13.19 -9.31 -22.50
C ASN A 301 -12.60 -9.49 -21.09
N ASN A 302 -13.33 -10.20 -20.23
CA ASN A 302 -12.95 -10.46 -18.83
C ASN A 302 -11.60 -11.20 -18.69
N ILE A 303 -11.30 -12.15 -19.57
CA ILE A 303 -10.02 -12.89 -19.54
C ILE A 303 -8.86 -11.95 -19.86
N VAL A 304 -9.03 -11.06 -20.84
CA VAL A 304 -8.02 -10.06 -21.19
C VAL A 304 -7.80 -9.09 -20.02
N MET A 305 -8.85 -8.69 -19.30
CA MET A 305 -8.72 -7.87 -18.09
C MET A 305 -7.96 -8.58 -16.97
N ILE A 306 -8.18 -9.88 -16.78
CA ILE A 306 -7.41 -10.67 -15.80
C ILE A 306 -5.91 -10.64 -16.15
N ILE A 307 -5.56 -10.87 -17.41
CA ILE A 307 -4.15 -10.88 -17.86
C ILE A 307 -3.52 -9.50 -17.67
N LEU A 308 -4.20 -8.43 -18.07
CA LEU A 308 -3.70 -7.06 -17.91
C LEU A 308 -3.63 -6.66 -16.43
N GLY A 309 -4.60 -7.06 -15.61
CA GLY A 309 -4.58 -6.88 -14.15
C GLY A 309 -3.37 -7.58 -13.51
N ALA A 310 -3.02 -8.79 -13.96
CA ALA A 310 -1.83 -9.49 -13.50
C ALA A 310 -0.53 -8.76 -13.88
N ILE A 311 -0.42 -8.25 -15.11
CA ILE A 311 0.73 -7.45 -15.56
C ILE A 311 0.84 -6.14 -14.76
N SER A 312 -0.29 -5.45 -14.55
CA SER A 312 -0.35 -4.23 -13.73
C SER A 312 0.08 -4.50 -12.28
N GLY A 313 -0.39 -5.60 -11.70
CA GLY A 313 -0.01 -6.03 -10.36
C GLY A 313 1.49 -6.32 -10.24
N ALA A 314 2.01 -7.22 -11.09
CA ALA A 314 3.41 -7.61 -11.08
C ALA A 314 4.36 -6.43 -11.32
N SER A 315 3.99 -5.51 -12.22
CA SER A 315 4.77 -4.30 -12.48
C SER A 315 4.84 -3.37 -11.26
N GLY A 316 3.73 -3.20 -10.54
CA GLY A 316 3.72 -2.48 -9.25
C GLY A 316 4.53 -3.19 -8.15
N GLY A 317 4.51 -4.52 -8.13
CA GLY A 317 5.30 -5.34 -7.23
C GLY A 317 6.81 -5.17 -7.40
N VAL A 318 7.25 -4.70 -8.57
CA VAL A 318 8.65 -4.43 -8.89
C VAL A 318 9.00 -2.93 -8.72
N ALA A 319 8.09 -2.03 -9.10
CA ALA A 319 8.31 -0.58 -9.04
C ALA A 319 8.40 -0.04 -7.60
N ILE A 320 7.55 -0.54 -6.69
CA ILE A 320 7.51 -0.05 -5.30
C ILE A 320 8.80 -0.41 -4.55
N PRO A 321 9.27 -1.67 -4.51
CA PRO A 321 10.53 -2.01 -3.84
C PRO A 321 11.74 -1.28 -4.42
N TYR A 322 11.74 -0.97 -5.72
CA TYR A 322 12.82 -0.18 -6.33
C TYR A 322 12.93 1.20 -5.67
N ILE A 323 11.81 1.91 -5.52
CA ILE A 323 11.81 3.26 -4.94
C ILE A 323 12.26 3.21 -3.48
N PHE A 324 11.73 2.28 -2.67
CA PHE A 324 12.17 2.11 -1.28
C PHE A 324 13.67 1.74 -1.19
N THR A 325 14.17 0.89 -2.09
CA THR A 325 15.60 0.55 -2.17
C THR A 325 16.45 1.79 -2.47
N ARG A 326 16.04 2.64 -3.42
CA ARG A 326 16.76 3.89 -3.75
C ARG A 326 16.72 4.89 -2.61
N VAL A 327 15.57 5.05 -1.96
CA VAL A 327 15.42 5.93 -0.80
C VAL A 327 16.31 5.45 0.36
N SER A 328 16.36 4.14 0.60
CA SER A 328 17.26 3.55 1.60
C SER A 328 18.73 3.78 1.25
N GLN A 329 19.13 3.69 -0.02
CA GLN A 329 20.51 3.96 -0.47
C GLN A 329 20.90 5.44 -0.35
N LEU A 330 19.93 6.35 -0.39
CA LEU A 330 20.14 7.79 -0.23
C LEU A 330 20.08 8.24 1.24
N SER A 331 19.63 7.37 2.14
CA SER A 331 19.43 7.69 3.55
C SER A 331 20.63 7.25 4.37
N VAL A 332 21.02 8.09 5.33
CA VAL A 332 21.89 7.69 6.44
C VAL A 332 21.02 7.21 7.61
N THR A 333 21.57 6.44 8.55
CA THR A 333 20.83 5.87 9.69
C THR A 333 19.93 6.91 10.40
N LYS A 334 20.42 8.15 10.55
CA LYS A 334 19.70 9.27 11.16
C LYS A 334 18.50 9.79 10.33
N THR A 335 18.59 9.80 9.00
CA THR A 335 17.56 10.38 8.11
C THR A 335 16.63 9.34 7.50
N ALA A 336 16.98 8.06 7.57
CA ALA A 336 16.18 6.95 7.03
C ALA A 336 14.73 6.90 7.54
N PRO A 337 14.43 7.11 8.85
CA PRO A 337 13.05 7.12 9.32
C PRO A 337 12.21 8.23 8.67
N LEU A 338 12.76 9.45 8.61
CA LEU A 338 12.08 10.60 8.00
C LEU A 338 11.88 10.39 6.49
N ASN A 339 12.89 9.88 5.80
CA ASN A 339 12.83 9.67 4.35
C ASN A 339 11.80 8.58 3.97
N ASN A 340 11.74 7.49 4.74
CA ASN A 340 10.70 6.47 4.55
C ASN A 340 9.30 7.02 4.85
N ALA A 341 9.16 7.85 5.88
CA ALA A 341 7.88 8.49 6.21
C ALA A 341 7.41 9.43 5.07
N LEU A 342 8.29 10.22 4.47
CA LEU A 342 7.95 11.12 3.36
C LEU A 342 7.39 10.35 2.14
N VAL A 343 8.01 9.23 1.82
CA VAL A 343 7.61 8.36 0.70
C VAL A 343 6.26 7.71 0.98
N LEU A 344 6.02 7.28 2.23
CA LEU A 344 4.73 6.74 2.68
C LEU A 344 3.61 7.79 2.68
N VAL A 345 3.91 9.04 3.05
CA VAL A 345 2.98 10.18 2.93
C VAL A 345 2.57 10.36 1.47
N GLY A 346 3.55 10.32 0.54
CA GLY A 346 3.28 10.38 -0.90
C GLY A 346 2.29 9.30 -1.34
N THR A 347 2.55 8.04 -1.00
CA THR A 347 1.66 6.90 -1.30
C THR A 347 0.23 7.09 -0.79
N ASN A 348 0.07 7.47 0.48
CA ASN A 348 -1.25 7.57 1.08
C ASN A 348 -2.04 8.81 0.61
N LEU A 349 -1.37 9.95 0.45
CA LEU A 349 -2.01 11.14 -0.11
C LEU A 349 -2.43 10.92 -1.58
N GLY A 350 -1.60 10.21 -2.35
CA GLY A 350 -1.95 9.84 -3.72
C GLY A 350 -3.18 8.93 -3.76
N SER A 351 -3.24 7.95 -2.85
CA SER A 351 -4.42 7.08 -2.72
C SER A 351 -5.67 7.87 -2.31
N PHE A 352 -5.55 8.80 -1.34
CA PHE A 352 -6.65 9.64 -0.87
C PHE A 352 -7.24 10.53 -1.97
N ILE A 353 -6.39 11.23 -2.73
CA ILE A 353 -6.80 12.20 -3.75
C ILE A 353 -7.38 11.52 -5.01
N ALA A 354 -7.20 10.20 -5.16
CA ALA A 354 -7.51 9.47 -6.38
C ALA A 354 -8.95 9.68 -6.92
N PRO A 355 -10.03 9.76 -6.12
CA PRO A 355 -11.37 10.06 -6.63
C PRO A 355 -11.49 11.45 -7.25
N TYR A 356 -10.89 12.46 -6.61
CA TYR A 356 -10.82 13.81 -7.17
C TYR A 356 -9.97 13.84 -8.44
N PHE A 357 -8.83 13.15 -8.43
CA PHE A 357 -7.96 13.03 -9.59
C PHE A 357 -8.67 12.33 -10.75
N ALA A 358 -9.41 11.24 -10.48
CA ALA A 358 -10.25 10.54 -11.46
C ALA A 358 -11.27 11.47 -12.11
N SER A 359 -11.93 12.32 -11.32
CA SER A 359 -12.94 13.26 -11.83
C SER A 359 -12.36 14.32 -12.79
N ILE A 360 -11.10 14.69 -12.60
CA ILE A 360 -10.38 15.60 -13.51
C ILE A 360 -9.95 14.86 -14.78
N LEU A 361 -9.57 13.59 -14.64
CA LEU A 361 -9.09 12.77 -15.74
C LEU A 361 -10.21 12.32 -16.69
N GLY A 362 -11.47 12.26 -16.29
CA GLY A 362 -12.54 11.95 -17.22
C GLY A 362 -13.92 11.77 -16.59
N ASN A 363 -14.94 11.92 -17.43
CA ASN A 363 -16.34 11.84 -17.03
C ASN A 363 -16.88 10.40 -16.95
N SER A 364 -16.21 9.42 -17.56
CA SER A 364 -16.56 7.99 -17.45
C SER A 364 -15.42 7.20 -16.81
N ALA A 365 -15.74 6.03 -16.26
CA ALA A 365 -14.75 5.18 -15.62
C ALA A 365 -13.63 4.75 -16.59
N ALA A 366 -13.99 4.36 -17.82
CA ALA A 366 -13.01 3.95 -18.84
C ALA A 366 -12.07 5.10 -19.24
N VAL A 367 -12.59 6.33 -19.41
CA VAL A 367 -11.76 7.49 -19.76
C VAL A 367 -10.83 7.86 -18.62
N ALA A 368 -11.33 7.89 -17.38
CA ALA A 368 -10.51 8.17 -16.21
C ALA A 368 -9.36 7.14 -16.05
N ILE A 369 -9.64 5.84 -16.25
CA ILE A 369 -8.62 4.78 -16.22
C ILE A 369 -7.59 4.97 -17.34
N THR A 370 -8.05 5.25 -18.57
CA THR A 370 -7.19 5.46 -19.73
C THR A 370 -6.25 6.64 -19.49
N ASN A 371 -6.77 7.78 -19.03
CA ASN A 371 -5.99 8.99 -18.80
C ASN A 371 -5.04 8.85 -17.60
N ALA A 372 -5.40 8.07 -16.57
CA ALA A 372 -4.49 7.67 -15.51
C ALA A 372 -3.34 6.80 -16.05
N GLY A 373 -3.65 5.86 -16.94
CA GLY A 373 -2.65 5.05 -17.65
C GLY A 373 -1.69 5.89 -18.51
N ILE A 374 -2.22 6.86 -19.26
CA ILE A 374 -1.42 7.82 -20.04
C ILE A 374 -0.50 8.63 -19.12
N THR A 375 -1.02 9.08 -17.98
CA THR A 375 -0.23 9.81 -16.97
C THR A 375 0.97 8.98 -16.49
N LEU A 376 0.78 7.68 -16.24
CA LEU A 376 1.89 6.78 -15.90
C LEU A 376 2.90 6.63 -17.03
N ILE A 377 2.46 6.54 -18.29
CA ILE A 377 3.36 6.46 -19.44
C ILE A 377 4.22 7.73 -19.54
N VAL A 378 3.60 8.91 -19.41
CA VAL A 378 4.31 10.21 -19.41
C VAL A 378 5.35 10.25 -18.30
N ILE A 379 4.99 9.83 -17.08
CA ILE A 379 5.92 9.76 -15.95
C ILE A 379 7.07 8.79 -16.23
N SER A 380 6.79 7.63 -16.80
CA SER A 380 7.84 6.69 -17.20
C SER A 380 8.84 7.33 -18.16
N VAL A 381 8.35 8.06 -19.18
CA VAL A 381 9.21 8.80 -20.12
C VAL A 381 10.05 9.85 -19.39
N VAL A 382 9.46 10.61 -18.47
CA VAL A 382 10.19 11.59 -17.63
C VAL A 382 11.30 10.91 -16.82
N VAL A 383 11.03 9.74 -16.21
CA VAL A 383 12.04 8.97 -15.48
C VAL A 383 13.16 8.48 -16.41
N ILE A 384 12.83 8.00 -17.61
CA ILE A 384 13.82 7.57 -18.62
C ILE A 384 14.73 8.74 -19.01
N VAL A 385 14.14 9.90 -19.31
CA VAL A 385 14.89 11.11 -19.68
C VAL A 385 15.79 11.56 -18.52
N ALA A 386 15.28 11.56 -17.28
CA ALA A 386 16.06 11.94 -16.10
C ALA A 386 17.29 11.03 -15.90
N PHE A 387 17.14 9.71 -16.09
CA PHE A 387 18.26 8.77 -16.02
C PHE A 387 19.25 8.94 -17.18
N ALA A 388 18.76 9.18 -18.40
CA ALA A 388 19.63 9.43 -19.56
C ALA A 388 20.45 10.73 -19.41
N MET A 389 19.85 11.80 -18.89
CA MET A 389 20.55 13.05 -18.60
C MET A 389 21.64 12.88 -17.55
N LYS A 390 21.36 12.12 -16.48
CA LYS A 390 22.34 11.82 -15.44
C LYS A 390 23.52 11.02 -15.99
N SER A 391 23.26 9.97 -16.76
CA SER A 391 24.34 9.18 -17.39
C SER A 391 25.23 10.01 -18.31
N ARG A 392 24.67 10.99 -19.03
CA ARG A 392 25.46 11.94 -19.84
C ARG A 392 26.32 12.88 -18.99
N GLN A 393 25.80 13.39 -17.88
CA GLN A 393 26.57 14.23 -16.95
C GLN A 393 27.74 13.45 -16.32
N ASP A 394 27.49 12.21 -15.88
CA ASP A 394 28.51 11.36 -15.28
C ASP A 394 29.63 11.03 -16.30
N ASN A 395 29.28 10.75 -17.55
CA ASN A 395 30.25 10.49 -18.63
C ASN A 395 31.07 11.75 -19.01
N HIS A 396 30.44 12.93 -19.05
CA HIS A 396 31.16 14.18 -19.31
C HIS A 396 32.13 14.56 -18.18
N ALA A 397 31.74 14.34 -16.92
CA ALA A 397 32.62 14.58 -15.78
C ALA A 397 33.85 13.65 -15.80
N MET A 398 33.67 12.39 -16.18
CA MET A 398 34.76 11.42 -16.31
C MET A 398 35.74 11.83 -17.42
N SER A 399 35.22 12.19 -18.61
CA SER A 399 36.03 12.67 -19.74
C SER A 399 36.83 13.94 -19.41
N MET A 400 36.27 14.89 -18.64
CA MET A 400 37.01 16.09 -18.23
C MET A 400 38.10 15.78 -17.20
N SER A 401 37.88 14.78 -16.33
CA SER A 401 38.90 14.34 -15.37
C SER A 401 40.08 13.60 -16.03
N ASP A 402 39.82 12.91 -17.15
CA ASP A 402 40.83 12.23 -17.94
C ASP A 402 41.63 13.20 -18.83
N ILE A 403 41.06 14.35 -19.21
CA ILE A 403 41.76 15.43 -19.92
C ILE A 403 42.64 16.26 -18.95
N ALA A 404 42.31 16.27 -17.66
CA ALA A 404 43.03 17.02 -16.63
C ALA A 404 44.20 16.24 -15.99
N LYS A 405 44.40 14.97 -16.36
CA LYS A 405 45.55 14.13 -15.99
C LYS A 405 46.48 14.01 -17.19
#